data_AF-A0A842PH60-F1
#
_entry.id   AF-A0A842PH60-F1
#
_cell.length_a   1.000
_cell.length_b   1.000
_cell.length_c   1.000
_cell.angle_alpha   90.00
_cell.angle_beta   90.00
_cell.angle_gamma   90.00
#
_symmetry.space_group_name_H-M   'P 1'
#
loop_
_entity.id
_entity.type
_entity.pdbx_description
1 polymer ?
#
loop_
_entity_poly.entity_id
_entity_poly.type
_entity_poly.pdbx_seq_one_letter_code
_entity_poly.pdbx_strand_id
1 'polypeptide(L)' 'MRGRNWVGVAFIFLFLPVNVPLWDMAFEKLDIDIMAVLITPLLFLFGILLVFYPSRKDRYQTIPSNQINEEE' A
#
# COMPACT_ATOMS: atom_id res chain seq x y z
N MET A 1 10.74 10.05 3.98
CA MET A 1 9.68 9.61 3.04
C MET A 1 8.94 8.44 3.67
N ARG A 2 7.63 8.57 3.86
CA ARG A 2 6.75 7.68 4.63
C ARG A 2 6.77 6.23 4.11
N GLY A 3 7.39 5.30 4.84
CA GLY A 3 7.46 3.87 4.50
C GLY A 3 6.10 3.15 4.35
N ARG A 4 4.98 3.77 4.76
CA ARG A 4 3.64 3.20 4.58
C ARG A 4 3.13 3.26 3.13
N ASN A 5 3.56 4.24 2.33
CA ASN A 5 3.21 4.25 0.90
C ASN A 5 3.89 3.11 0.14
N TRP A 6 5.03 2.65 0.63
CA TRP A 6 5.78 1.56 -0.01
C TRP A 6 5.07 0.21 0.08
N VAL A 7 4.30 -0.05 1.14
CA VAL A 7 3.52 -1.29 1.26
C VAL A 7 2.43 -1.34 0.18
N GLY A 8 1.68 -0.26 0.00
CA GLY A 8 0.67 -0.18 -1.05
C GLY A 8 1.29 -0.29 -2.45
N VAL A 9 2.40 0.41 -2.70
CA VAL A 9 3.15 0.31 -3.96
C VAL A 9 3.68 -1.11 -4.21
N ALA A 10 4.20 -1.77 -3.18
CA ALA A 10 4.65 -3.16 -3.27
C ALA A 10 3.49 -4.08 -3.63
N PHE A 11 2.32 -3.94 -2.99
CA PHE A 11 1.12 -4.72 -3.33
C PHE A 11 0.68 -4.49 -4.78
N ILE A 12 0.69 -3.25 -5.26
CA ILE A 12 0.35 -2.92 -6.65
C ILE A 12 1.31 -3.61 -7.63
N PHE A 13 2.63 -3.56 -7.35
CA PHE A 13 3.64 -4.21 -8.18
C PHE A 13 3.56 -5.73 -8.13
N LEU A 14 3.27 -6.31 -6.96
CA LEU A 14 3.21 -7.75 -6.75
C LEU A 14 1.98 -8.35 -7.46
N PHE A 15 0.82 -7.71 -7.33
CA PHE A 15 -0.47 -8.19 -7.84
C PHE A 15 -0.89 -7.52 -9.15
N LEU A 16 0.06 -6.96 -9.89
CA LEU A 16 -0.20 -6.36 -11.19
C LEU A 16 -0.77 -7.44 -12.14
N PRO A 17 -1.82 -7.16 -12.94
CA PRO A 17 -2.46 -8.18 -13.78
C PRO A 17 -1.50 -8.91 -14.73
N VAL A 18 -0.43 -8.24 -15.16
CA VAL A 18 0.64 -8.83 -15.99
C VAL A 18 1.40 -9.96 -15.26
N ASN A 19 1.40 -9.97 -13.93
CA ASN A 19 2.04 -11.00 -13.12
C ASN A 19 1.13 -12.21 -12.86
N VAL A 20 -0.13 -12.21 -13.32
CA VAL A 20 -1.04 -13.36 -13.12
C VAL A 20 -0.40 -14.68 -13.59
N PRO A 21 0.26 -14.78 -14.76
CA PRO A 21 0.94 -16.01 -15.17
C PRO A 21 2.13 -16.40 -14.28
N LEU A 22 2.83 -15.42 -13.69
CA LEU A 22 3.93 -15.69 -12.73
C LEU A 22 3.38 -16.30 -11.45
N TRP A 23 2.23 -15.82 -10.99
CA TRP A 23 1.53 -16.38 -9.85
C TRP A 23 0.96 -17.75 -10.15
N ASP A 24 0.43 -17.95 -11.35
CA ASP A 24 -0.04 -19.26 -11.83
C ASP A 24 1.09 -20.29 -11.70
N MET A 25 2.27 -20.00 -12.27
CA MET A 25 3.46 -20.87 -12.15
C MET A 25 3.97 -21.03 -10.71
N ALA A 26 3.85 -20.00 -9.87
CA ALA A 26 4.29 -20.05 -8.47
C ALA A 26 3.36 -20.89 -7.58
N PHE A 27 2.06 -20.87 -7.86
CA PHE A 27 1.02 -21.57 -7.11
C PHE A 27 0.58 -22.90 -7.75
N GLU A 28 1.01 -23.20 -8.98
CA GLU A 28 0.81 -24.49 -9.65
C GLU A 28 1.28 -25.65 -8.76
N LYS A 29 2.37 -25.46 -8.01
CA LYS A 29 2.89 -26.46 -7.06
C LYS A 29 2.09 -26.60 -5.77
N LEU A 30 1.21 -25.67 -5.48
CA LEU A 30 0.40 -25.61 -4.27
C LEU A 30 -1.05 -26.05 -4.51
N ASP A 31 -1.39 -26.48 -5.74
CA ASP A 31 -2.71 -27.00 -6.13
C ASP A 31 -3.85 -25.97 -5.90
N ILE A 32 -3.52 -24.67 -5.99
CA ILE A 32 -4.46 -23.56 -5.80
C ILE A 32 -4.99 -23.15 -7.18
N ASP A 33 -5.93 -23.94 -7.69
CA ASP A 33 -6.27 -23.94 -9.13
C ASP A 33 -7.20 -22.79 -9.58
N ILE A 34 -7.97 -22.16 -8.66
CA ILE A 34 -9.10 -21.28 -9.07
C ILE A 34 -9.19 -19.97 -8.28
N MET A 35 -8.73 -19.94 -7.03
CA MET A 35 -8.88 -18.74 -6.19
C MET A 35 -7.85 -17.65 -6.51
N ALA A 36 -6.68 -18.02 -7.06
CA ALA A 36 -5.59 -17.09 -7.35
C ALA A 36 -5.95 -16.06 -8.44
N VAL A 37 -6.66 -16.50 -9.48
CA VAL A 37 -7.06 -15.64 -10.61
C VAL A 37 -8.06 -14.58 -10.18
N LEU A 38 -9.00 -14.91 -9.28
CA LEU A 38 -9.99 -13.98 -8.75
C LEU A 38 -9.43 -13.06 -7.64
N ILE A 39 -8.50 -13.56 -6.82
CA ILE A 39 -7.99 -12.79 -5.68
C ILE A 39 -6.93 -11.78 -6.07
N THR A 40 -6.17 -12.04 -7.14
CA THR A 40 -5.14 -11.13 -7.68
C THR A 40 -5.68 -9.73 -7.98
N PRO A 41 -6.75 -9.53 -8.78
CA PRO A 41 -7.30 -8.20 -9.05
C PRO A 41 -7.88 -7.55 -7.77
N LEU A 42 -8.38 -8.35 -6.83
CA LEU A 42 -8.89 -7.86 -5.55
C LEU A 42 -7.77 -7.26 -4.68
N LEU A 43 -6.65 -7.98 -4.56
CA LEU A 43 -5.46 -7.56 -3.82
C LEU A 43 -4.76 -6.37 -4.47
N PHE A 44 -4.77 -6.32 -5.80
CA PHE A 44 -4.32 -5.15 -6.56
C PHE A 44 -5.15 -3.90 -6.20
N LEU A 45 -6.48 -4.02 -6.23
CA LEU A 45 -7.39 -2.94 -5.86
C LEU A 45 -7.18 -2.49 -4.40
N PHE A 46 -6.94 -3.44 -3.51
CA PHE A 46 -6.62 -3.18 -2.11
C PHE A 46 -5.30 -2.41 -1.95
N GLY A 47 -4.27 -2.77 -2.73
CA GLY A 47 -3.00 -2.04 -2.80
C GLY A 47 -3.17 -0.59 -3.24
N ILE A 48 -3.97 -0.36 -4.28
CA ILE A 48 -4.37 0.99 -4.72
C ILE A 48 -5.07 1.72 -3.58
N LEU A 49 -6.08 1.11 -2.96
CA LEU A 49 -6.81 1.71 -1.86
C LEU A 49 -5.86 2.13 -0.74
N LEU A 50 -4.87 1.30 -0.38
CA LEU A 50 -3.86 1.60 0.64
C LEU A 50 -2.97 2.81 0.29
N VAL A 51 -2.61 2.98 -0.99
CA VAL A 51 -1.82 4.13 -1.45
C VAL A 51 -2.65 5.41 -1.42
N PHE A 52 -3.90 5.35 -1.88
CA PHE A 52 -4.76 6.52 -2.01
C PHE A 52 -5.53 6.84 -0.73
N TYR A 53 -5.63 5.92 0.23
CA TYR A 53 -6.33 6.18 1.49
C TYR A 53 -5.62 7.28 2.25
N PRO A 54 -6.20 8.51 2.31
CA PRO A 54 -5.55 9.61 2.96
C PRO A 54 -5.50 9.29 4.44
N SER A 55 -4.30 9.00 4.93
CA SER A 55 -4.11 8.80 6.35
C SER A 55 -4.49 10.09 7.05
N ARG A 56 -5.59 10.05 7.81
CA ARG A 56 -6.14 11.15 8.63
C ARG A 56 -5.16 11.69 9.70
N LYS A 57 -3.87 11.38 9.62
CA LYS A 57 -2.87 11.63 10.65
C LYS A 57 -2.07 12.93 10.47
N ASP A 58 -2.36 13.73 9.45
CA ASP A 58 -1.68 15.02 9.24
C ASP A 58 -2.50 16.23 9.70
N ARG A 59 -3.38 16.07 10.70
CA ARG A 59 -4.13 17.18 11.28
C ARG A 59 -3.69 17.57 12.71
N TYR A 60 -2.47 17.23 13.13
CA TYR A 60 -1.99 17.57 14.48
C TYR A 60 -0.47 17.86 14.58
N GLN A 61 0.18 18.44 13.57
CA GLN A 61 1.56 18.93 13.73
C GLN A 61 1.80 20.26 13.01
N THR A 62 1.06 21.30 13.39
CA THR A 62 1.46 22.70 13.15
C THR A 62 1.00 23.56 14.33
N ILE A 63 1.68 23.44 15.48
CA ILE A 63 1.79 24.57 16.42
C ILE A 63 3.30 24.82 16.56
N PRO A 64 3.85 25.87 15.93
CA PRO A 64 5.22 26.26 16.18
C PRO A 64 5.29 26.94 17.56
N SER A 65 5.88 26.27 18.56
CA SER A 65 6.08 26.82 19.90
C SER A 65 7.33 27.71 19.96
N ASN A 66 7.47 28.68 19.05
CA ASN A 66 8.61 29.59 19.03
C ASN A 66 8.18 31.05 19.21
N GLN A 67 7.51 31.36 20.32
CA GLN A 67 7.16 32.75 20.70
C GLN A 67 7.28 33.03 22.21
N ILE A 68 8.28 32.49 22.91
CA ILE A 68 8.46 32.81 24.35
C ILE A 68 9.92 33.04 24.75
N ASN A 69 10.79 33.50 23.84
CA ASN A 69 12.20 33.74 24.17
C ASN A 69 12.77 35.03 23.54
N GLU A 70 11.94 36.06 23.33
CA GLU A 70 12.41 37.38 22.88
C GLU A 70 11.59 38.52 23.49
N GLU A 71 11.42 38.58 24.81
CA GLU A 71 11.16 39.87 25.51
C GLU A 71 11.85 39.80 26.89
N GLU A 72 13.15 40.11 26.89
CA GLU A 72 13.88 40.64 28.07
C GLU A 72 13.50 42.11 28.30
#